data_AF-A0A1C6GIV4-F1
#
_entry.id   AF-A0A1C6GIV4-F1
#
_cell.length_a   1.000
_cell.length_b   1.000
_cell.length_c   1.000
_cell.angle_alpha   90.00
_cell.angle_beta   90.00
_cell.angle_gamma   90.00
#
_symmetry.space_group_name_H-M   'P 1'
#
loop_
_entity.id
_entity.type
_entity.pdbx_description
1 polymer ?
#
loop_
_entity_poly.entity_id
_entity_poly.type
_entity_poly.pdbx_seq_one_letter_code
_entity_poly.pdbx_strand_id
1 'polypeptide(L)'
;MKKIVSLILLIMVIASLTITSFAIGEGNLNGGGSSNAGSGTSQNKWRNGDDGVRIGIVDNDTKQVIRTPIDFSNKPRNDIKYDFGKVSKLQYKRGANLALHKFSYNCFVPSIKMPVIVSDYGNNITEIRKYFTSEWAVRRISEQSNVPYEDLISGKYKLLLEPIMYVTFKGQRFAMTAHETALYNEKINNGVRRKLRSISHQSLPFSMYLEVSDLGFPQYKGATNFSARDPLIKSDLGLGIVRFNGALPDSIVKPPPPPKPPVPPKPNIDIDKGQYDYRTDTDVITSFKISSTTEVGNDNAITATFHILGREYKVSGIVMPKNSSQLVWVKWHTPKTPQNVNINVTLSNANISNVYINANIHKLEEITPPDPKPRDRHDNFRLPKLPNHGNNTYAEWSKWSCRWIPNKVYVVYGYDGNGNELGITMDKGHWEFYNTKYSASLNANMDLVPGLRTPTWKQNGNEYLMKSGYGVNTKVNTKVNYNCSSNDITSAQNVITTFSEFKYSKYNRILDKTINNGLESSFEFKQNKYSTYNDRTHFTPIWYPDKLNYIVDAEVIDVWTPVGMLRADLNDRIYIDGNLHQDRHIAIMK
;
A
#
# COMPACT_ATOMS: atom_id res chain seq x y z
N MET A 1 -59.12 -20.12 -67.74
CA MET A 1 -58.79 -18.75 -67.29
C MET A 1 -58.38 -18.67 -65.82
N LYS A 2 -59.17 -19.17 -64.85
CA LYS A 2 -58.85 -19.09 -63.40
C LYS A 2 -57.47 -19.66 -62.99
N LYS A 3 -57.01 -20.76 -63.61
CA LYS A 3 -55.69 -21.36 -63.32
C LYS A 3 -54.50 -20.53 -63.83
N ILE A 4 -54.65 -19.82 -64.95
CA ILE A 4 -53.61 -18.96 -65.53
C ILE A 4 -53.49 -17.66 -64.74
N VAL A 5 -54.62 -17.09 -64.33
CA VAL A 5 -54.65 -15.90 -63.46
C VAL A 5 -54.00 -16.19 -62.09
N SER A 6 -54.26 -17.37 -61.51
CA SER A 6 -53.61 -17.80 -60.26
C SER A 6 -52.09 -17.96 -60.39
N LEU A 7 -51.60 -18.50 -61.52
CA LEU A 7 -50.17 -18.63 -61.79
C LEU A 7 -49.48 -17.27 -61.97
N ILE A 8 -50.12 -16.33 -62.66
CA ILE A 8 -49.61 -14.95 -62.84
C ILE A 8 -49.59 -14.20 -61.50
N LEU A 9 -50.61 -14.36 -60.66
CA LEU A 9 -50.65 -13.80 -59.31
C LEU A 9 -49.56 -14.39 -58.41
N LEU A 10 -49.30 -15.70 -58.48
CA LEU A 10 -48.24 -16.34 -57.72
C LEU A 10 -46.84 -15.84 -58.15
N ILE A 11 -46.62 -15.65 -59.46
CA ILE A 11 -45.36 -15.10 -60.00
C ILE A 11 -45.21 -13.62 -59.60
N MET A 12 -46.28 -12.82 -59.60
CA MET A 12 -46.22 -11.44 -59.09
C MET A 12 -45.95 -11.39 -57.59
N VAL A 13 -46.55 -12.28 -56.79
CA VAL A 13 -46.31 -12.35 -55.34
C VAL A 13 -44.86 -12.73 -55.06
N ILE A 14 -44.30 -13.73 -55.76
CA ILE A 14 -42.90 -14.14 -55.64
C ILE A 14 -41.94 -13.05 -56.14
N ALA A 15 -42.29 -12.32 -57.21
CA ALA A 15 -41.51 -11.19 -57.71
C ALA A 15 -41.60 -9.93 -56.82
N SER A 16 -42.64 -9.82 -55.98
CA SER A 16 -42.84 -8.73 -55.02
C SER A 16 -42.26 -8.98 -53.62
N LEU A 17 -41.75 -10.19 -53.35
CA LEU A 17 -40.97 -10.48 -52.16
C LEU A 17 -39.59 -9.80 -52.28
N THR A 18 -39.54 -8.50 -51.98
CA THR A 18 -38.28 -7.86 -51.63
C THR A 18 -37.74 -8.56 -50.39
N ILE A 19 -36.65 -9.31 -50.54
CA ILE A 19 -35.90 -9.82 -49.39
C ILE A 19 -35.40 -8.59 -48.64
N THR A 20 -36.11 -8.21 -47.58
CA THR A 20 -35.62 -7.23 -46.63
C THR A 20 -34.44 -7.86 -45.91
N SER A 21 -33.23 -7.67 -46.44
CA SER A 21 -32.02 -8.06 -45.74
C SER A 21 -31.90 -7.16 -44.52
N PHE A 22 -32.13 -7.72 -43.33
CA PHE A 22 -31.77 -7.03 -42.10
C PHE A 22 -30.27 -6.76 -42.12
N ALA A 23 -29.87 -5.53 -41.79
CA ALA A 23 -28.45 -5.22 -41.62
C ALA A 23 -27.96 -5.96 -40.38
N ILE A 24 -26.97 -6.84 -40.54
CA ILE A 24 -26.38 -7.59 -39.42
C ILE A 24 -25.14 -6.89 -38.85
N GLY A 25 -24.58 -5.93 -39.60
CA GLY A 25 -23.48 -5.10 -39.17
C GLY A 25 -23.78 -3.61 -39.26
N GLU A 26 -22.99 -2.82 -38.55
CA GLU A 26 -22.96 -1.37 -38.60
C GLU A 26 -21.85 -0.92 -39.54
N GLY A 27 -22.21 -0.26 -40.64
CA GLY A 27 -21.25 0.24 -41.63
C GLY A 27 -20.79 1.66 -41.31
N ASN A 28 -19.55 1.79 -40.82
CA ASN A 28 -18.80 3.04 -40.71
C ASN A 28 -18.12 3.37 -42.05
N LEU A 29 -18.90 3.91 -42.99
CA LEU A 29 -18.40 4.35 -44.30
C LEU A 29 -19.27 5.48 -44.85
N ASN A 30 -18.64 6.52 -45.39
CA ASN A 30 -19.25 7.57 -46.18
C ASN A 30 -18.62 7.61 -47.58
N GLY A 31 -19.23 8.35 -48.50
CA GLY A 31 -18.77 8.51 -49.87
C GLY A 31 -19.16 9.88 -50.41
N GLY A 32 -18.70 10.20 -51.61
CA GLY A 32 -18.97 11.49 -52.23
C GLY A 32 -18.00 11.89 -53.34
N GLY A 33 -17.08 10.99 -53.70
CA GLY A 33 -16.20 11.17 -54.85
C GLY A 33 -17.00 11.19 -56.15
N SER A 34 -17.02 12.34 -56.81
CA SER A 34 -17.50 12.48 -58.18
C SER A 34 -16.48 13.28 -58.96
N SER A 35 -16.26 12.88 -60.20
CA SER A 35 -15.40 13.58 -61.14
C SER A 35 -15.75 13.15 -62.55
N ASN A 36 -15.58 14.04 -63.53
CA ASN A 36 -15.67 13.63 -64.91
C ASN A 36 -14.36 12.93 -65.31
N ALA A 37 -14.35 11.60 -65.45
CA ALA A 37 -13.20 10.84 -65.95
C ALA A 37 -12.67 11.35 -67.30
N GLY A 38 -13.54 11.97 -68.11
CA GLY A 38 -13.23 12.39 -69.48
C GLY A 38 -13.02 11.21 -70.44
N SER A 39 -12.72 11.52 -71.70
CA SER A 39 -12.37 10.52 -72.72
C SER A 39 -10.89 10.13 -72.57
N GLY A 40 -10.61 8.98 -71.95
CA GLY A 40 -9.24 8.45 -71.83
C GLY A 40 -8.60 8.09 -73.18
N THR A 41 -7.31 7.71 -73.16
CA THR A 41 -6.57 7.23 -74.34
C THR A 41 -6.41 5.71 -74.31
N SER A 42 -5.96 5.08 -75.40
CA SER A 42 -5.61 3.65 -75.40
C SER A 42 -4.55 3.30 -74.34
N GLN A 43 -3.71 4.27 -73.97
CA GLN A 43 -2.66 4.13 -72.97
C GLN A 43 -3.15 4.39 -71.54
N ASN A 44 -4.11 5.29 -71.33
CA ASN A 44 -4.58 5.66 -69.99
C ASN A 44 -6.09 5.88 -70.03
N LYS A 45 -6.86 4.91 -69.51
CA LYS A 45 -8.32 4.95 -69.49
C LYS A 45 -8.89 4.12 -68.35
N TRP A 46 -10.02 4.59 -67.84
CA TRP A 46 -10.89 3.89 -66.91
C TRP A 46 -12.33 3.98 -67.46
N ARG A 47 -13.21 3.08 -67.05
CA ARG A 47 -14.63 3.11 -67.41
C ARG A 47 -15.46 3.20 -66.14
N ASN A 48 -16.54 3.98 -66.17
CA ASN A 48 -17.45 4.11 -65.02
C ASN A 48 -17.90 2.73 -64.50
N GLY A 49 -17.72 2.49 -63.20
CA GLY A 49 -18.01 1.21 -62.56
C GLY A 49 -17.08 0.05 -62.96
N ASP A 50 -15.89 0.34 -63.49
CA ASP A 50 -14.82 -0.65 -63.64
C ASP A 50 -14.04 -0.80 -62.32
N ASP A 51 -14.70 -1.39 -61.34
CA ASP A 51 -14.30 -1.36 -59.94
C ASP A 51 -14.51 -2.70 -59.23
N GLY A 52 -14.02 -2.74 -57.99
CA GLY A 52 -14.15 -3.84 -57.05
C GLY A 52 -13.91 -3.37 -55.62
N VAL A 53 -13.86 -4.31 -54.68
CA VAL A 53 -13.51 -4.04 -53.29
C VAL A 53 -12.55 -5.11 -52.78
N ARG A 54 -11.59 -4.69 -51.98
CA ARG A 54 -10.78 -5.58 -51.15
C ARG A 54 -11.35 -5.61 -49.74
N ILE A 55 -11.44 -6.81 -49.20
CA ILE A 55 -12.07 -7.08 -47.91
C ILE A 55 -11.02 -7.76 -47.03
N GLY A 56 -10.60 -7.06 -45.98
CA GLY A 56 -9.79 -7.62 -44.90
C GLY A 56 -10.64 -7.95 -43.68
N ILE A 57 -10.29 -9.00 -42.95
CA ILE A 57 -10.91 -9.33 -41.66
C ILE A 57 -9.91 -8.97 -40.57
N VAL A 58 -10.31 -8.06 -39.68
CA VAL A 58 -9.46 -7.47 -38.66
C VAL A 58 -9.94 -7.92 -37.29
N ASP A 59 -9.03 -8.46 -36.49
CA ASP A 59 -9.26 -8.76 -35.08
C ASP A 59 -9.34 -7.48 -34.25
N ASN A 60 -10.42 -7.34 -33.48
CA ASN A 60 -10.74 -6.10 -32.78
C ASN A 60 -9.76 -5.80 -31.64
N ASP A 61 -9.22 -6.83 -30.98
CA ASP A 61 -8.31 -6.67 -29.84
C ASP A 61 -6.88 -6.37 -30.31
N THR A 62 -6.37 -7.19 -31.24
CA THR A 62 -5.00 -7.09 -31.74
C THR A 62 -4.86 -6.07 -32.88
N LYS A 63 -5.98 -5.63 -33.45
CA LYS A 63 -6.07 -4.73 -34.62
C LYS A 63 -5.28 -5.28 -35.81
N GLN A 64 -5.18 -6.60 -35.97
CA GLN A 64 -4.43 -7.22 -37.07
C GLN A 64 -5.37 -7.88 -38.09
N VAL A 65 -4.96 -7.88 -39.36
CA VAL A 65 -5.63 -8.67 -40.39
C VAL A 65 -5.28 -10.14 -40.18
N ILE A 66 -6.28 -10.99 -39.97
CA ILE A 66 -6.08 -12.39 -39.55
C ILE A 66 -5.84 -13.36 -40.71
N ARG A 67 -6.16 -12.95 -41.94
CA ARG A 67 -6.06 -13.75 -43.17
C ARG A 67 -5.71 -12.85 -44.36
N THR A 68 -5.17 -13.42 -45.43
CA THR A 68 -4.99 -12.67 -46.68
C THR A 68 -6.33 -12.08 -47.14
N PRO A 69 -6.41 -10.75 -47.38
CA PRO A 69 -7.59 -10.10 -47.92
C PRO A 69 -8.13 -10.79 -49.18
N ILE A 70 -9.44 -10.69 -49.37
CA ILE A 70 -10.14 -11.20 -50.56
C ILE A 70 -10.64 -10.02 -51.40
N ASP A 71 -10.71 -10.20 -52.72
CA ASP A 71 -11.13 -9.13 -53.64
C ASP A 71 -12.41 -9.56 -54.33
N PHE A 72 -13.44 -8.71 -54.33
CA PHE A 72 -14.71 -8.92 -55.03
C PHE A 72 -14.81 -8.00 -56.25
N SER A 73 -15.43 -8.48 -57.32
CA SER A 73 -15.67 -7.73 -58.56
C SER A 73 -16.94 -8.21 -59.25
N ASN A 74 -17.70 -7.31 -59.87
CA ASN A 74 -18.92 -7.66 -60.63
C ASN A 74 -18.67 -8.46 -61.92
N LYS A 75 -17.41 -8.63 -62.31
CA LYS A 75 -16.98 -9.36 -63.51
C LYS A 75 -15.69 -10.14 -63.22
N PRO A 76 -15.45 -11.27 -63.89
CA PRO A 76 -14.14 -11.93 -63.84
C PRO A 76 -13.05 -11.00 -64.39
N ARG A 77 -11.87 -11.04 -63.79
CA ARG A 77 -10.76 -10.09 -64.02
C ARG A 77 -9.51 -10.72 -64.62
N ASN A 78 -9.71 -11.59 -65.61
CA ASN A 78 -8.63 -12.25 -66.35
C ASN A 78 -7.80 -11.27 -67.21
N ASP A 79 -8.30 -10.04 -67.37
CA ASP A 79 -7.67 -8.97 -68.12
C ASP A 79 -6.63 -8.17 -67.31
N ILE A 80 -6.58 -8.33 -65.99
CA ILE A 80 -5.63 -7.63 -65.12
C ILE A 80 -4.26 -8.28 -65.20
N LYS A 81 -3.24 -7.48 -65.54
CA LYS A 81 -1.86 -7.93 -65.70
C LYS A 81 -0.98 -7.59 -64.49
N TYR A 82 -1.34 -6.52 -63.78
CA TYR A 82 -0.58 -6.02 -62.64
C TYR A 82 -1.48 -5.70 -61.45
N ASP A 83 -1.06 -6.12 -60.29
CA ASP A 83 -1.64 -5.74 -58.99
C ASP A 83 -0.51 -5.55 -57.97
N PHE A 84 -0.84 -5.25 -56.72
CA PHE A 84 0.15 -5.05 -55.65
C PHE A 84 0.07 -6.13 -54.57
N GLY A 85 -0.41 -7.31 -54.95
CA GLY A 85 -0.81 -8.35 -54.03
C GLY A 85 -2.12 -7.99 -53.33
N LYS A 86 -2.54 -8.87 -52.42
CA LYS A 86 -3.70 -8.62 -51.55
C LYS A 86 -3.24 -8.12 -50.20
N VAL A 87 -2.50 -7.01 -50.19
CA VAL A 87 -2.05 -6.37 -48.94
C VAL A 87 -3.05 -5.28 -48.57
N SER A 88 -3.47 -5.26 -47.31
CA SER A 88 -4.44 -4.28 -46.82
C SER A 88 -3.80 -2.94 -46.48
N LYS A 89 -4.61 -1.88 -46.48
CA LYS A 89 -4.24 -0.54 -45.97
C LYS A 89 -3.61 -0.61 -44.57
N LEU A 90 -4.15 -1.48 -43.70
CA LEU A 90 -3.67 -1.64 -42.32
C LEU A 90 -2.27 -2.28 -42.26
N GLN A 91 -1.98 -3.23 -43.15
CA GLN A 91 -0.64 -3.82 -43.27
C GLN A 91 0.37 -2.83 -43.84
N TYR A 92 0.00 -2.01 -44.84
CA TYR A 92 0.87 -0.94 -45.34
C TYR A 92 1.17 0.11 -44.26
N LYS A 93 0.18 0.49 -43.46
CA LYS A 93 0.37 1.39 -42.31
C LYS A 93 1.36 0.83 -41.28
N ARG A 94 1.50 -0.49 -41.20
CA ARG A 94 2.45 -1.21 -40.33
C ARG A 94 3.79 -1.54 -41.00
N GLY A 95 4.08 -0.95 -42.16
CA GLY A 95 5.39 -1.05 -42.83
C GLY A 95 5.49 -2.13 -43.89
N ALA A 96 4.38 -2.73 -44.34
CA ALA A 96 4.43 -3.64 -45.49
C ALA A 96 4.96 -2.90 -46.75
N ASN A 97 5.82 -3.57 -47.51
CA ASN A 97 6.40 -2.99 -48.72
C ASN A 97 5.45 -3.10 -49.92
N LEU A 98 5.35 -2.03 -50.73
CA LEU A 98 4.64 -2.09 -52.01
C LEU A 98 5.44 -2.91 -53.03
N ALA A 99 4.91 -4.07 -53.43
CA ALA A 99 5.49 -4.98 -54.41
C ALA A 99 4.57 -5.12 -55.63
N LEU A 100 5.12 -5.04 -56.84
CA LEU A 100 4.34 -5.21 -58.08
C LEU A 100 4.22 -6.71 -58.41
N HIS A 101 3.00 -7.21 -58.45
CA HIS A 101 2.68 -8.59 -58.80
C HIS A 101 2.31 -8.69 -60.28
N LYS A 102 2.78 -9.75 -60.95
CA LYS A 102 2.62 -9.98 -62.40
C LYS A 102 1.94 -11.31 -62.73
N PHE A 103 1.29 -11.92 -61.74
CA PHE A 103 0.62 -13.22 -61.85
C PHE A 103 -0.85 -13.04 -62.22
N SER A 104 -1.58 -14.15 -62.36
CA SER A 104 -3.04 -14.10 -62.55
C SER A 104 -3.72 -13.43 -61.37
N TYR A 105 -4.46 -12.37 -61.65
CA TYR A 105 -5.25 -11.66 -60.66
C TYR A 105 -6.57 -12.41 -60.40
N ASN A 106 -6.81 -12.78 -59.15
CA ASN A 106 -7.98 -13.54 -58.74
C ASN A 106 -8.93 -12.67 -57.90
N CYS A 107 -10.17 -12.55 -58.36
CA CYS A 107 -11.27 -11.94 -57.62
C CYS A 107 -12.48 -12.87 -57.62
N PHE A 108 -13.29 -12.78 -56.57
CA PHE A 108 -14.56 -13.48 -56.49
C PHE A 108 -15.65 -12.66 -57.19
N VAL A 109 -16.51 -13.34 -57.96
CA VAL A 109 -17.67 -12.72 -58.62
C VAL A 109 -18.92 -13.10 -57.82
N PRO A 110 -19.50 -12.17 -57.03
CA PRO A 110 -20.68 -12.46 -56.24
C PRO A 110 -21.91 -12.68 -57.13
N SER A 111 -22.79 -13.62 -56.74
CA SER A 111 -24.00 -13.91 -57.50
C SER A 111 -25.05 -12.79 -57.42
N ILE A 112 -25.07 -12.04 -56.32
CA ILE A 112 -25.75 -10.74 -56.24
C ILE A 112 -24.73 -9.66 -56.60
N LYS A 113 -25.05 -8.84 -57.59
CA LYS A 113 -24.15 -7.78 -58.05
C LYS A 113 -23.91 -6.75 -56.94
N MET A 114 -22.65 -6.36 -56.76
CA MET A 114 -22.28 -5.24 -55.91
C MET A 114 -22.79 -3.93 -56.51
N PRO A 115 -23.17 -2.94 -55.68
CA PRO A 115 -23.36 -1.57 -56.14
C PRO A 115 -22.06 -1.01 -56.71
N VAL A 116 -22.17 -0.02 -57.60
CA VAL A 116 -20.99 0.69 -58.12
C VAL A 116 -20.35 1.49 -56.98
N ILE A 117 -19.09 1.18 -56.68
CA ILE A 117 -18.29 1.77 -55.61
C ILE A 117 -17.55 3.00 -56.12
N VAL A 118 -16.83 2.88 -57.24
CA VAL A 118 -16.08 3.97 -57.87
C VAL A 118 -16.85 4.47 -59.08
N SER A 119 -17.23 5.76 -59.07
CA SER A 119 -18.13 6.35 -60.06
C SER A 119 -17.66 7.74 -60.53
N ASP A 120 -18.01 8.09 -61.76
CA ASP A 120 -17.85 9.43 -62.32
C ASP A 120 -18.92 10.41 -61.81
N TYR A 121 -20.14 9.92 -61.59
CA TYR A 121 -21.30 10.74 -61.27
C TYR A 121 -21.64 10.76 -59.77
N GLY A 122 -20.73 10.26 -58.94
CA GLY A 122 -20.98 9.97 -57.53
C GLY A 122 -21.45 8.53 -57.33
N ASN A 123 -21.14 7.98 -56.16
CA ASN A 123 -21.56 6.64 -55.77
C ASN A 123 -22.76 6.69 -54.82
N ASN A 124 -23.48 5.58 -54.72
CA ASN A 124 -24.58 5.45 -53.76
C ASN A 124 -24.05 4.77 -52.48
N ILE A 125 -23.53 5.58 -51.56
CA ILE A 125 -22.93 5.06 -50.33
C ILE A 125 -23.93 4.28 -49.46
N THR A 126 -25.21 4.65 -49.49
CA THR A 126 -26.26 3.93 -48.77
C THR A 126 -26.40 2.50 -49.28
N GLU A 127 -26.38 2.29 -50.60
CA GLU A 127 -26.44 0.95 -51.19
C GLU A 127 -25.14 0.16 -50.96
N ILE A 128 -23.97 0.81 -51.03
CA ILE A 128 -22.69 0.18 -50.68
C ILE A 128 -22.71 -0.30 -49.23
N ARG A 129 -23.10 0.57 -48.30
CA ARG A 129 -23.24 0.26 -46.89
C ARG A 129 -24.20 -0.92 -46.70
N LYS A 130 -25.41 -0.82 -47.24
CA LYS A 130 -26.44 -1.87 -47.17
C LYS A 130 -25.95 -3.22 -47.69
N TYR A 131 -25.23 -3.23 -48.81
CA TYR A 131 -24.68 -4.47 -49.38
C TYR A 131 -23.69 -5.13 -48.41
N PHE A 132 -22.67 -4.42 -47.94
CA PHE A 132 -21.63 -5.00 -47.08
C PHE A 132 -22.06 -5.23 -45.64
N THR A 133 -23.18 -4.65 -45.20
CA THR A 133 -23.83 -4.96 -43.92
C THR A 133 -24.91 -6.04 -44.03
N SER A 134 -25.24 -6.49 -45.24
CA SER A 134 -26.26 -7.53 -45.44
C SER A 134 -25.74 -8.88 -44.96
N GLU A 135 -26.61 -9.66 -44.31
CA GLU A 135 -26.30 -11.03 -43.91
C GLU A 135 -25.76 -11.86 -45.10
N TRP A 136 -26.38 -11.71 -46.28
CA TRP A 136 -25.97 -12.43 -47.47
C TRP A 136 -24.50 -12.14 -47.85
N ALA A 137 -24.09 -10.87 -47.87
CA ALA A 137 -22.72 -10.52 -48.24
C ALA A 137 -21.72 -11.01 -47.19
N VAL A 138 -22.06 -10.91 -45.90
CA VAL A 138 -21.21 -11.39 -44.80
C VAL A 138 -21.05 -12.91 -44.85
N ARG A 139 -22.10 -13.67 -45.18
CA ARG A 139 -22.00 -15.13 -45.41
C ARG A 139 -21.08 -15.45 -46.59
N ARG A 140 -21.15 -14.70 -47.69
CA ARG A 140 -20.22 -14.88 -48.82
C ARG A 140 -18.78 -14.53 -48.46
N ILE A 141 -18.56 -13.49 -47.68
CA ILE A 141 -17.24 -13.12 -47.19
C ILE A 141 -16.68 -14.25 -46.31
N SER A 142 -17.47 -14.77 -45.36
CA SER A 142 -17.13 -15.91 -44.51
C SER A 142 -16.66 -17.13 -45.31
N GLU A 143 -17.44 -17.54 -46.31
CA GLU A 143 -17.10 -18.66 -47.21
C GLU A 143 -15.77 -18.42 -47.93
N GLN A 144 -15.59 -17.24 -48.53
CA GLN A 144 -14.41 -16.93 -49.34
C GLN A 144 -13.14 -16.69 -48.52
N SER A 145 -13.27 -16.20 -47.28
CA SER A 145 -12.15 -15.98 -46.38
C SER A 145 -11.78 -17.21 -45.55
N ASN A 146 -12.60 -18.26 -45.57
CA ASN A 146 -12.50 -19.42 -44.67
C ASN A 146 -12.46 -19.00 -43.18
N VAL A 147 -13.35 -18.07 -42.81
CA VAL A 147 -13.55 -17.61 -41.42
C VAL A 147 -15.01 -17.89 -41.06
N PRO A 148 -15.32 -18.60 -39.96
CA PRO A 148 -16.69 -18.93 -39.60
C PRO A 148 -17.60 -17.70 -39.51
N TYR A 149 -18.82 -17.83 -40.02
CA TYR A 149 -19.79 -16.73 -40.04
C TYR A 149 -20.10 -16.21 -38.63
N GLU A 150 -20.31 -17.12 -37.68
CA GLU A 150 -20.55 -16.77 -36.27
C GLU A 150 -19.40 -15.96 -35.66
N ASP A 151 -18.16 -16.30 -36.02
CA ASP A 151 -17.00 -15.55 -35.53
C ASP A 151 -16.97 -14.13 -36.12
N LEU A 152 -17.31 -13.96 -37.41
CA LEU A 152 -17.37 -12.64 -38.04
C LEU A 152 -18.38 -11.74 -37.34
N ILE A 153 -19.58 -12.26 -37.04
CA ILE A 153 -20.66 -11.47 -36.45
C ILE A 153 -20.59 -11.38 -34.93
N SER A 154 -19.67 -12.09 -34.27
CA SER A 154 -19.54 -12.13 -32.80
C SER A 154 -19.20 -10.78 -32.15
N GLY A 155 -18.66 -9.83 -32.92
CA GLY A 155 -18.03 -8.59 -32.43
C GLY A 155 -16.52 -8.70 -32.21
N LYS A 156 -15.95 -9.91 -32.32
CA LYS A 156 -14.49 -10.15 -32.30
C LYS A 156 -13.78 -9.58 -33.53
N TYR A 157 -14.44 -9.58 -34.69
CA TYR A 157 -13.86 -9.14 -35.95
C TYR A 157 -14.58 -7.91 -36.53
N LYS A 158 -13.82 -7.12 -37.29
CA LYS A 158 -14.28 -6.01 -38.14
C LYS A 158 -13.94 -6.30 -39.60
N LEU A 159 -14.78 -5.87 -40.54
CA LEU A 159 -14.40 -5.89 -41.97
C LEU A 159 -13.76 -4.56 -42.34
N LEU A 160 -12.59 -4.61 -43.00
CA LEU A 160 -11.94 -3.49 -43.64
C LEU A 160 -12.23 -3.55 -45.14
N LEU A 161 -12.96 -2.57 -45.65
CA LEU A 161 -13.32 -2.44 -47.06
C LEU A 161 -12.41 -1.42 -47.73
N GLU A 162 -11.78 -1.77 -48.85
CA GLU A 162 -10.92 -0.88 -49.62
C GLU A 162 -11.37 -0.87 -51.08
N PRO A 163 -11.72 0.29 -51.68
CA PRO A 163 -12.20 0.35 -53.05
C PRO A 163 -11.05 0.06 -54.01
N ILE A 164 -11.31 -0.74 -55.05
CA ILE A 164 -10.36 -1.09 -56.11
C ILE A 164 -10.80 -0.41 -57.40
N MET A 165 -9.89 0.27 -58.10
CA MET A 165 -10.08 0.60 -59.51
C MET A 165 -9.40 -0.44 -60.40
N TYR A 166 -10.09 -0.84 -61.47
CA TYR A 166 -9.51 -1.62 -62.56
C TYR A 166 -9.25 -0.68 -63.73
N VAL A 167 -7.99 -0.35 -63.99
CA VAL A 167 -7.63 0.77 -64.88
C VAL A 167 -6.58 0.38 -65.91
N THR A 168 -6.63 0.98 -67.11
CA THR A 168 -5.51 0.92 -68.05
C THR A 168 -4.55 2.07 -67.77
N PHE A 169 -3.30 1.77 -67.45
CA PHE A 169 -2.22 2.74 -67.26
C PHE A 169 -0.99 2.31 -68.07
N LYS A 170 -0.46 3.21 -68.90
CA LYS A 170 0.60 2.90 -69.89
C LYS A 170 0.32 1.65 -70.73
N GLY A 171 -0.94 1.50 -71.16
CA GLY A 171 -1.40 0.41 -72.03
C GLY A 171 -1.56 -0.95 -71.34
N GLN A 172 -1.35 -1.04 -70.04
CA GLN A 172 -1.48 -2.27 -69.26
C GLN A 172 -2.62 -2.15 -68.25
N ARG A 173 -3.29 -3.27 -67.93
CA ARG A 173 -4.41 -3.31 -66.98
C ARG A 173 -3.90 -3.54 -65.55
N PHE A 174 -4.31 -2.65 -64.65
CA PHE A 174 -3.95 -2.65 -63.24
C PHE A 174 -5.18 -2.82 -62.35
N ALA A 175 -5.03 -3.54 -61.25
CA ALA A 175 -5.91 -3.50 -60.09
C ALA A 175 -5.20 -2.75 -58.96
N MET A 176 -5.83 -1.70 -58.43
CA MET A 176 -5.21 -0.87 -57.39
C MET A 176 -6.26 -0.39 -56.37
N THR A 177 -5.98 -0.57 -55.08
CA THR A 177 -6.71 0.16 -54.05
C THR A 177 -6.31 1.64 -54.04
N ALA A 178 -7.08 2.49 -53.38
CA ALA A 178 -6.71 3.89 -53.19
C ALA A 178 -5.33 4.04 -52.52
N HIS A 179 -5.04 3.21 -51.53
CA HIS A 179 -3.77 3.27 -50.79
C HIS A 179 -2.58 2.82 -51.64
N GLU A 180 -2.74 1.72 -52.38
CA GLU A 180 -1.73 1.24 -53.34
C GLU A 180 -1.49 2.26 -54.46
N THR A 181 -2.56 2.94 -54.89
CA THR A 181 -2.48 4.01 -55.89
C THR A 181 -1.59 5.16 -55.43
N ALA A 182 -1.75 5.61 -54.19
CA ALA A 182 -0.92 6.65 -53.61
C ALA A 182 0.55 6.21 -53.46
N LEU A 183 0.78 5.01 -52.90
CA LEU A 183 2.14 4.46 -52.75
C LEU A 183 2.84 4.28 -54.10
N TYR A 184 2.13 3.78 -55.11
CA TYR A 184 2.70 3.61 -56.45
C TYR A 184 2.96 4.95 -57.12
N ASN A 185 2.04 5.92 -56.97
CA ASN A 185 2.18 7.26 -57.52
C ASN A 185 3.44 7.97 -57.00
N GLU A 186 3.76 7.81 -55.70
CA GLU A 186 5.01 8.30 -55.10
C GLU A 186 6.24 7.62 -55.73
N LYS A 187 6.21 6.30 -55.92
CA LYS A 187 7.33 5.55 -56.53
C LYS A 187 7.60 5.93 -58.00
N ILE A 188 6.60 6.40 -58.73
CA ILE A 188 6.74 6.71 -60.17
C ILE A 188 6.69 8.21 -60.49
N ASN A 189 7.05 9.07 -59.53
CA ASN A 189 7.10 10.52 -59.67
C ASN A 189 5.77 11.12 -60.22
N ASN A 190 4.68 10.86 -59.50
CA ASN A 190 3.34 11.39 -59.78
C ASN A 190 2.72 10.95 -61.12
N GLY A 191 3.22 9.86 -61.72
CA GLY A 191 2.80 9.40 -63.03
C GLY A 191 1.32 9.01 -63.12
N VAL A 192 0.77 8.38 -62.08
CA VAL A 192 -0.65 7.96 -62.06
C VAL A 192 -1.53 9.20 -61.97
N ARG A 193 -1.24 10.08 -61.01
CA ARG A 193 -1.98 11.33 -60.80
C ARG A 193 -2.00 12.19 -62.05
N ARG A 194 -0.88 12.30 -62.76
CA ARG A 194 -0.76 13.15 -63.96
C ARG A 194 -1.64 12.67 -65.13
N LYS A 195 -1.97 11.37 -65.19
CA LYS A 195 -2.71 10.77 -66.31
C LYS A 195 -4.15 10.41 -65.97
N LEU A 196 -4.45 10.12 -64.71
CA LEU A 196 -5.73 9.57 -64.25
C LEU A 196 -6.26 10.34 -63.03
N ARG A 197 -5.97 11.64 -62.92
CA ARG A 197 -6.22 12.47 -61.72
C ARG A 197 -7.63 12.34 -61.17
N SER A 198 -8.63 12.49 -62.05
CA SER A 198 -10.06 12.45 -61.74
C SER A 198 -10.45 11.14 -61.06
N ILE A 199 -9.91 10.02 -61.52
CA ILE A 199 -10.21 8.72 -60.90
C ILE A 199 -9.27 8.43 -59.73
N SER A 200 -7.98 8.29 -60.01
CA SER A 200 -6.98 7.81 -59.05
C SER A 200 -6.86 8.65 -57.78
N HIS A 201 -7.14 9.96 -57.85
CA HIS A 201 -6.95 10.90 -56.75
C HIS A 201 -8.22 11.67 -56.41
N GLN A 202 -9.38 11.31 -56.96
CA GLN A 202 -10.65 11.92 -56.58
C GLN A 202 -11.74 10.85 -56.44
N SER A 203 -12.29 10.29 -57.53
CA SER A 203 -13.38 9.30 -57.42
C SER A 203 -13.00 8.06 -56.61
N LEU A 204 -11.77 7.52 -56.76
CA LEU A 204 -11.32 6.33 -56.03
C LEU A 204 -11.18 6.57 -54.52
N PRO A 205 -10.36 7.52 -54.02
CA PRO A 205 -10.20 7.71 -52.57
C PRO A 205 -11.48 8.22 -51.89
N PHE A 206 -12.32 9.01 -52.57
CA PHE A 206 -13.58 9.50 -51.99
C PHE A 206 -14.77 8.56 -52.21
N SER A 207 -14.56 7.37 -52.78
CA SER A 207 -15.61 6.35 -52.87
C SER A 207 -15.95 5.75 -51.50
N MET A 208 -14.98 5.65 -50.59
CA MET A 208 -15.19 5.22 -49.21
C MET A 208 -14.23 5.96 -48.27
N TYR A 209 -14.75 6.56 -47.20
CA TYR A 209 -13.99 7.11 -46.06
C TYR A 209 -14.79 6.96 -44.76
N LEU A 210 -14.16 7.11 -43.59
CA LEU A 210 -14.83 6.83 -42.31
C LEU A 210 -15.73 7.98 -41.82
N GLU A 211 -16.91 7.63 -41.28
CA GLU A 211 -17.83 8.54 -40.57
C GLU A 211 -17.46 8.70 -39.09
N VAL A 212 -16.69 7.76 -38.54
CA VAL A 212 -16.17 7.79 -37.17
C VAL A 212 -14.76 7.20 -37.16
N SER A 213 -13.82 7.79 -36.42
CA SER A 213 -12.44 7.28 -36.37
C SER A 213 -12.40 5.85 -35.78
N ASP A 214 -11.70 4.94 -36.45
CA ASP A 214 -11.65 3.51 -36.10
C ASP A 214 -10.43 2.80 -36.73
N LEU A 215 -9.97 1.71 -36.11
CA LEU A 215 -8.75 0.96 -36.49
C LEU A 215 -7.51 1.87 -36.68
N GLY A 216 -7.45 2.97 -35.92
CA GLY A 216 -6.43 4.01 -36.01
C GLY A 216 -6.52 4.91 -37.26
N PHE A 217 -7.56 4.82 -38.07
CA PHE A 217 -7.82 5.76 -39.17
C PHE A 217 -8.81 6.85 -38.71
N PRO A 218 -8.58 8.12 -39.06
CA PRO A 218 -9.46 9.21 -38.64
C PRO A 218 -10.76 9.25 -39.45
N GLN A 219 -11.81 9.83 -38.85
CA GLN A 219 -12.98 10.30 -39.59
C GLN A 219 -12.57 11.38 -40.60
N TYR A 220 -13.19 11.37 -41.78
CA TYR A 220 -13.04 12.45 -42.76
C TYR A 220 -14.32 13.29 -42.86
N LYS A 221 -14.18 14.61 -42.65
CA LYS A 221 -15.27 15.62 -42.74
C LYS A 221 -15.02 16.68 -43.82
N GLY A 222 -13.96 16.53 -44.60
CA GLY A 222 -13.59 17.51 -45.63
C GLY A 222 -14.48 17.43 -46.88
N ALA A 223 -14.28 18.39 -47.80
CA ALA A 223 -14.97 18.39 -49.08
C ALA A 223 -14.53 17.23 -49.99
N THR A 224 -15.42 16.69 -50.82
CA THR A 224 -15.10 15.56 -51.71
C THR A 224 -14.96 15.97 -53.19
N ASN A 225 -15.11 17.26 -53.50
CA ASN A 225 -15.14 17.82 -54.86
C ASN A 225 -13.75 18.24 -55.38
N PHE A 226 -12.67 17.73 -54.81
CA PHE A 226 -11.30 18.04 -55.24
C PHE A 226 -10.46 16.77 -55.42
N SER A 227 -9.28 16.93 -56.01
CA SER A 227 -8.31 15.84 -56.13
C SER A 227 -7.36 15.79 -54.93
N ALA A 228 -7.54 14.77 -54.10
CA ALA A 228 -6.74 14.43 -52.92
C ALA A 228 -5.25 14.26 -53.25
N ARG A 229 -4.40 14.50 -52.25
CA ARG A 229 -2.96 14.26 -52.30
C ARG A 229 -2.63 12.90 -51.68
N ASP A 230 -1.53 12.29 -52.09
CA ASP A 230 -1.09 10.97 -51.60
C ASP A 230 -1.07 10.84 -50.06
N PRO A 231 -0.59 11.83 -49.28
CA PRO A 231 -0.63 11.73 -47.81
C PRO A 231 -2.06 11.58 -47.26
N LEU A 232 -3.01 12.37 -47.76
CA LEU A 232 -4.41 12.31 -47.34
C LEU A 232 -5.07 10.99 -47.74
N ILE A 233 -4.76 10.49 -48.94
CA ILE A 233 -5.23 9.17 -49.37
C ILE A 233 -4.68 8.08 -48.45
N LYS A 234 -3.41 8.17 -48.08
CA LYS A 234 -2.78 7.18 -47.21
C LYS A 234 -3.33 7.22 -45.79
N SER A 235 -3.58 8.40 -45.24
CA SER A 235 -4.01 8.58 -43.85
C SER A 235 -5.52 8.41 -43.64
N ASP A 236 -6.37 8.94 -44.52
CA ASP A 236 -7.79 9.20 -44.17
C ASP A 236 -8.81 8.59 -45.16
N LEU A 237 -8.44 8.38 -46.42
CA LEU A 237 -9.40 8.09 -47.50
C LEU A 237 -9.25 6.69 -48.11
N GLY A 238 -10.24 6.25 -48.87
CA GLY A 238 -10.24 4.97 -49.57
C GLY A 238 -10.34 3.78 -48.64
N LEU A 239 -11.15 3.88 -47.60
CA LEU A 239 -11.52 2.77 -46.73
C LEU A 239 -12.92 2.91 -46.14
N GLY A 240 -13.54 1.79 -45.82
CA GLY A 240 -14.76 1.69 -45.01
C GLY A 240 -14.60 0.58 -43.98
N ILE A 241 -15.34 0.64 -42.86
CA ILE A 241 -15.31 -0.40 -41.83
C ILE A 241 -16.72 -0.89 -41.54
N VAL A 242 -16.90 -2.21 -41.43
CA VAL A 242 -18.15 -2.82 -40.93
C VAL A 242 -17.88 -3.46 -39.58
N ARG A 243 -18.72 -3.15 -38.59
CA ARG A 243 -18.68 -3.70 -37.22
C ARG A 243 -19.88 -4.61 -36.98
N PHE A 244 -19.77 -5.51 -36.01
CA PHE A 244 -20.84 -6.42 -35.63
C PHE A 244 -21.05 -6.44 -34.11
N ASN A 245 -22.25 -6.82 -33.68
CA ASN A 245 -22.63 -7.11 -32.30
C ASN A 245 -22.13 -6.09 -31.24
N GLY A 246 -22.33 -4.79 -31.48
CA GLY A 246 -22.02 -3.74 -30.51
C GLY A 246 -20.54 -3.41 -30.36
N ALA A 247 -19.66 -3.92 -31.23
CA ALA A 247 -18.25 -3.50 -31.27
C ALA A 247 -18.17 -1.97 -31.49
N LEU A 248 -17.53 -1.25 -30.56
CA LEU A 248 -17.45 0.21 -30.58
C LEU A 248 -16.31 0.71 -31.49
N PRO A 249 -16.42 1.94 -32.05
CA PRO A 249 -15.28 2.64 -32.62
C PRO A 249 -14.18 2.84 -31.57
N ASP A 250 -12.92 2.73 -32.00
CA ASP A 250 -11.75 3.04 -31.14
C ASP A 250 -11.84 4.44 -30.51
N SER A 251 -12.47 5.40 -31.19
CA SER A 251 -12.66 6.78 -30.70
C SER A 251 -13.65 6.93 -29.55
N ILE A 252 -14.41 5.88 -29.21
CA ILE A 252 -15.38 5.88 -28.09
C ILE A 252 -14.83 5.10 -26.87
N VAL A 253 -13.73 4.36 -27.04
CA VAL A 253 -13.05 3.67 -25.94
C VAL A 253 -12.27 4.69 -25.10
N LYS A 254 -12.87 5.17 -24.01
CA LYS A 254 -12.13 5.92 -22.99
C LYS A 254 -11.11 4.98 -22.36
N PRO A 255 -9.80 5.31 -22.34
CA PRO A 255 -8.84 4.51 -21.59
C PRO A 255 -9.27 4.49 -20.11
N PRO A 256 -9.10 3.34 -19.43
CA PRO A 256 -9.46 3.26 -18.01
C PRO A 256 -8.68 4.32 -17.22
N PRO A 257 -9.31 4.94 -16.20
CA PRO A 257 -8.59 5.88 -15.35
C PRO A 257 -7.38 5.19 -14.71
N PRO A 258 -6.26 5.92 -14.50
CA PRO A 258 -5.09 5.33 -13.87
C PRO A 258 -5.49 4.73 -12.51
N PRO A 259 -5.01 3.51 -12.17
CA PRO A 259 -5.33 2.89 -10.90
C PRO A 259 -4.88 3.80 -9.76
N LYS A 260 -5.80 4.11 -8.84
CA LYS A 260 -5.44 4.82 -7.61
C LYS A 260 -4.53 3.93 -6.78
N PRO A 261 -3.43 4.44 -6.20
CA PRO A 261 -2.65 3.70 -5.23
C PRO A 261 -3.58 3.19 -4.11
N PRO A 262 -3.47 1.93 -3.68
CA PRO A 262 -4.29 1.42 -2.59
C PRO A 262 -4.02 2.24 -1.33
N VAL A 263 -5.09 2.68 -0.65
CA VAL A 263 -4.96 3.26 0.70
C VAL A 263 -4.59 2.11 1.63
N PRO A 264 -3.54 2.23 2.45
CA PRO A 264 -3.17 1.20 3.41
C PRO A 264 -4.37 0.87 4.31
N PRO A 265 -4.74 -0.40 4.47
CA PRO A 265 -5.84 -0.76 5.36
C PRO A 265 -5.49 -0.37 6.80
N LYS A 266 -6.51 -0.03 7.59
CA LYS A 266 -6.33 0.20 9.02
C LYS A 266 -5.79 -1.09 9.68
N PRO A 267 -4.71 -0.99 10.46
CA PRO A 267 -4.21 -2.09 11.27
C PRO A 267 -5.30 -2.80 12.08
N ASN A 268 -5.29 -4.14 12.04
CA ASN A 268 -6.12 -4.97 12.90
C ASN A 268 -5.34 -5.37 14.15
N ILE A 269 -5.57 -4.62 15.22
CA ILE A 269 -4.83 -4.74 16.47
C ILE A 269 -5.63 -5.41 17.60
N ASP A 270 -4.88 -5.97 18.54
CA ASP A 270 -5.30 -6.49 19.84
C ASP A 270 -4.44 -5.87 20.96
N ILE A 271 -4.97 -5.80 22.17
CA ILE A 271 -4.39 -5.00 23.25
C ILE A 271 -4.31 -5.81 24.53
N ASP A 272 -3.09 -5.90 25.06
CA ASP A 272 -2.78 -6.50 26.35
C ASP A 272 -2.31 -5.39 27.30
N LYS A 273 -2.97 -5.27 28.46
CA LYS A 273 -2.81 -4.16 29.39
C LYS A 273 -2.64 -4.65 30.82
N GLY A 274 -1.76 -3.99 31.56
CA GLY A 274 -1.55 -4.25 32.97
C GLY A 274 -2.56 -3.54 33.87
N GLN A 275 -2.57 -3.96 35.14
CA GLN A 275 -3.00 -3.13 36.25
C GLN A 275 -1.76 -2.64 36.99
N TYR A 276 -1.81 -1.42 37.50
CA TYR A 276 -0.66 -0.79 38.13
C TYR A 276 -0.98 -0.37 39.56
N ASP A 277 -0.09 -0.72 40.48
CA ASP A 277 -0.09 -0.21 41.85
C ASP A 277 1.12 0.71 42.02
N TYR A 278 0.84 1.99 42.24
CA TYR A 278 1.81 3.04 42.38
C TYR A 278 1.72 3.70 43.76
N ARG A 279 2.78 4.44 44.12
CA ARG A 279 2.82 5.23 45.34
C ARG A 279 2.63 6.71 45.06
N THR A 280 2.07 7.43 46.03
CA THR A 280 1.88 8.89 45.95
C THR A 280 3.21 9.63 45.79
N ASP A 281 3.20 10.73 45.03
CA ASP A 281 4.35 11.65 44.86
C ASP A 281 5.61 10.97 44.28
N THR A 282 5.43 10.08 43.30
CA THR A 282 6.52 9.35 42.62
C THR A 282 6.41 9.46 41.09
N ASP A 283 7.55 9.43 40.41
CA ASP A 283 7.62 9.23 38.97
C ASP A 283 7.33 7.76 38.65
N VAL A 284 6.48 7.52 37.66
CA VAL A 284 6.05 6.16 37.29
C VAL A 284 6.03 6.00 35.78
N ILE A 285 6.04 4.75 35.33
CA ILE A 285 5.91 4.38 33.93
C ILE A 285 4.71 3.47 33.75
N THR A 286 3.78 3.93 32.94
CA THR A 286 2.59 3.17 32.54
C THR A 286 2.76 2.72 31.12
N SER A 287 2.46 1.45 30.85
CA SER A 287 2.62 0.84 29.54
C SER A 287 1.44 -0.06 29.18
N PHE A 288 1.38 -0.45 27.91
CA PHE A 288 0.54 -1.54 27.42
C PHE A 288 1.15 -2.08 26.13
N LYS A 289 0.75 -3.28 25.75
CA LYS A 289 1.27 -3.97 24.57
C LYS A 289 0.20 -3.97 23.48
N ILE A 290 0.59 -3.51 22.29
CA ILE A 290 -0.24 -3.58 21.07
C ILE A 290 0.28 -4.74 20.25
N SER A 291 -0.60 -5.66 19.87
CA SER A 291 -0.31 -6.74 18.92
C SER A 291 -1.07 -6.47 17.63
N SER A 292 -0.50 -6.79 16.46
CA SER A 292 -1.16 -6.59 15.17
C SER A 292 -1.11 -7.84 14.31
N THR A 293 -2.26 -8.21 13.73
CA THR A 293 -2.36 -9.32 12.73
C THR A 293 -2.02 -8.88 11.31
N THR A 294 -1.93 -7.56 11.10
CA THR A 294 -1.52 -6.92 9.84
C THR A 294 -0.18 -6.19 10.03
N GLU A 295 0.54 -5.95 8.94
CA GLU A 295 1.73 -5.11 8.98
C GLU A 295 1.35 -3.65 9.31
N VAL A 296 2.16 -2.99 10.15
CA VAL A 296 2.00 -1.58 10.52
C VAL A 296 3.29 -0.83 10.16
N GLY A 297 3.31 -0.22 8.98
CA GLY A 297 4.39 0.62 8.47
C GLY A 297 4.18 2.10 8.81
N ASN A 298 5.03 2.99 8.29
CA ASN A 298 4.91 4.43 8.56
C ASN A 298 3.68 5.07 7.88
N ASP A 299 3.17 4.47 6.82
CA ASP A 299 2.00 4.90 6.05
C ASP A 299 0.66 4.63 6.77
N ASN A 300 0.63 3.67 7.68
CA ASN A 300 -0.50 3.36 8.56
C ASN A 300 -0.12 3.30 10.05
N ALA A 301 0.95 4.01 10.44
CA ALA A 301 1.45 4.00 11.81
C ALA A 301 0.40 4.43 12.83
N ILE A 302 0.44 3.76 13.98
CA ILE A 302 -0.46 4.03 15.10
C ILE A 302 0.11 5.18 15.92
N THR A 303 -0.77 6.01 16.47
CA THR A 303 -0.44 6.99 17.51
C THR A 303 -1.30 6.70 18.73
N ALA A 304 -0.66 6.60 19.89
CA ALA A 304 -1.33 6.47 21.17
C ALA A 304 -1.21 7.78 21.96
N THR A 305 -2.33 8.29 22.47
CA THR A 305 -2.35 9.49 23.32
C THR A 305 -2.98 9.12 24.65
N PHE A 306 -2.17 9.12 25.71
CA PHE A 306 -2.59 8.85 27.09
C PHE A 306 -3.12 10.13 27.72
N HIS A 307 -4.30 10.04 28.33
CA HIS A 307 -4.97 11.10 29.06
C HIS A 307 -4.88 10.81 30.55
N ILE A 308 -3.96 11.47 31.25
CA ILE A 308 -3.64 11.22 32.65
C ILE A 308 -3.81 12.50 33.45
N LEU A 309 -4.77 12.54 34.38
CA LEU A 309 -5.03 13.67 35.27
C LEU A 309 -5.13 15.04 34.54
N GLY A 310 -5.79 15.05 33.39
CA GLY A 310 -5.97 16.26 32.56
C GLY A 310 -4.77 16.65 31.71
N ARG A 311 -3.72 15.81 31.62
CA ARG A 311 -2.57 15.99 30.72
C ARG A 311 -2.54 14.93 29.64
N GLU A 312 -2.02 15.31 28.48
CA GLU A 312 -1.86 14.42 27.33
C GLU A 312 -0.39 14.01 27.13
N TYR A 313 -0.17 12.71 26.92
CA TYR A 313 1.14 12.14 26.59
C TYR A 313 1.03 11.38 25.27
N LYS A 314 1.74 11.84 24.24
CA LYS A 314 1.62 11.31 22.88
C LYS A 314 2.81 10.43 22.51
N VAL A 315 2.52 9.23 22.03
CA VAL A 315 3.49 8.28 21.45
C VAL A 315 3.10 8.03 19.99
N SER A 316 3.86 8.59 19.06
CA SER A 316 3.62 8.48 17.61
C SER A 316 4.62 7.55 16.94
N GLY A 317 4.28 7.10 15.73
CA GLY A 317 5.16 6.25 14.93
C GLY A 317 5.26 4.83 15.48
N ILE A 318 4.16 4.33 16.05
CA ILE A 318 4.07 2.95 16.52
C ILE A 318 3.92 2.06 15.29
N VAL A 319 4.97 1.31 15.00
CA VAL A 319 5.10 0.41 13.86
C VAL A 319 5.45 -0.98 14.37
N MET A 320 5.09 -2.02 13.62
CA MET A 320 5.45 -3.40 13.93
C MET A 320 5.24 -4.31 12.71
N PRO A 321 6.04 -5.37 12.56
CA PRO A 321 5.80 -6.36 11.52
C PRO A 321 4.47 -7.09 11.74
N LYS A 322 3.99 -7.76 10.69
CA LYS A 322 2.79 -8.61 10.78
C LYS A 322 2.95 -9.66 11.88
N ASN A 323 1.87 -9.93 12.63
CA ASN A 323 1.82 -10.91 13.72
C ASN A 323 2.86 -10.65 14.83
N SER A 324 3.20 -9.39 15.06
CA SER A 324 4.14 -8.97 16.09
C SER A 324 3.48 -8.02 17.08
N SER A 325 4.22 -7.66 18.13
CA SER A 325 3.77 -6.73 19.15
C SER A 325 4.78 -5.63 19.42
N GLN A 326 4.27 -4.50 19.90
CA GLN A 326 5.03 -3.34 20.32
C GLN A 326 4.55 -2.88 21.69
N LEU A 327 5.48 -2.69 22.61
CA LEU A 327 5.21 -2.07 23.90
C LEU A 327 5.12 -0.54 23.72
N VAL A 328 4.13 0.08 24.35
CA VAL A 328 3.89 1.52 24.31
C VAL A 328 3.85 2.02 25.74
N TRP A 329 4.63 3.06 26.07
CA TRP A 329 4.76 3.56 27.44
C TRP A 329 4.90 5.07 27.52
N VAL A 330 4.56 5.62 28.68
CA VAL A 330 4.78 7.03 29.04
C VAL A 330 5.24 7.15 30.48
N LYS A 331 6.11 8.13 30.74
CA LYS A 331 6.54 8.53 32.09
C LYS A 331 5.68 9.70 32.57
N TRP A 332 5.17 9.61 33.79
CA TRP A 332 4.35 10.66 34.42
C TRP A 332 4.55 10.65 35.94
N HIS A 333 4.01 11.65 36.62
CA HIS A 333 4.19 11.83 38.06
C HIS A 333 2.87 11.64 38.81
N THR A 334 2.85 10.79 39.83
CA THR A 334 1.65 10.47 40.60
C THR A 334 1.22 11.64 41.50
N PRO A 335 -0.07 11.76 41.83
CA PRO A 335 -0.58 12.77 42.74
C PRO A 335 -0.11 12.51 44.18
N LYS A 336 -0.15 13.56 44.99
CA LYS A 336 0.24 13.51 46.41
C LYS A 336 -0.75 12.76 47.31
N THR A 337 -1.99 12.65 46.88
CA THR A 337 -3.07 12.01 47.64
C THR A 337 -3.44 10.67 47.02
N PRO A 338 -3.68 9.62 47.82
CA PRO A 338 -4.15 8.34 47.32
C PRO A 338 -5.45 8.47 46.53
N GLN A 339 -5.51 7.81 45.38
CA GLN A 339 -6.70 7.73 44.53
C GLN A 339 -6.54 6.67 43.44
N ASN A 340 -7.65 6.23 42.86
CA ASN A 340 -7.65 5.43 41.65
C ASN A 340 -7.66 6.34 40.42
N VAL A 341 -6.72 6.13 39.51
CA VAL A 341 -6.61 6.87 38.24
C VAL A 341 -6.97 5.94 37.10
N ASN A 342 -8.03 6.26 36.38
CA ASN A 342 -8.39 5.59 35.13
C ASN A 342 -7.77 6.36 33.97
N ILE A 343 -6.77 5.76 33.34
CA ILE A 343 -6.02 6.34 32.23
C ILE A 343 -6.71 5.93 30.93
N ASN A 344 -7.29 6.91 30.24
CA ASN A 344 -7.83 6.70 28.90
C ASN A 344 -6.71 6.90 27.86
N VAL A 345 -6.55 5.95 26.95
CA VAL A 345 -5.60 6.03 25.83
C VAL A 345 -6.38 6.02 24.53
N THR A 346 -6.26 7.09 23.77
CA THR A 346 -6.85 7.21 22.44
C THR A 346 -5.86 6.73 21.37
N LEU A 347 -6.34 5.91 20.44
CA LEU A 347 -5.54 5.35 19.34
C LEU A 347 -6.02 5.89 17.99
N SER A 348 -5.08 6.36 17.15
CA SER A 348 -5.34 6.69 15.76
C SER A 348 -4.91 5.56 14.82
N ASN A 349 -5.52 5.47 13.63
CA ASN A 349 -5.18 4.48 12.60
C ASN A 349 -5.21 3.04 13.12
N ALA A 350 -6.20 2.70 13.94
CA ALA A 350 -6.44 1.36 14.45
C ALA A 350 -7.93 1.02 14.38
N ASN A 351 -8.28 -0.27 14.41
CA ASN A 351 -9.66 -0.75 14.58
C ASN A 351 -10.21 -0.46 16.00
N ILE A 352 -9.34 -0.40 17.01
CA ILE A 352 -9.67 -0.02 18.38
C ILE A 352 -9.32 1.46 18.57
N SER A 353 -10.25 2.26 19.10
CA SER A 353 -10.06 3.71 19.28
C SER A 353 -9.68 4.13 20.71
N ASN A 354 -10.03 3.33 21.73
CA ASN A 354 -9.82 3.67 23.12
C ASN A 354 -9.37 2.46 23.96
N VAL A 355 -8.50 2.70 24.93
CA VAL A 355 -8.03 1.73 25.93
C VAL A 355 -8.11 2.36 27.31
N TYR A 356 -8.58 1.62 28.30
CA TYR A 356 -8.64 2.07 29.68
C TYR A 356 -7.68 1.25 30.55
N ILE A 357 -6.74 1.94 31.21
CA ILE A 357 -5.75 1.34 32.11
C ILE A 357 -6.03 1.86 33.52
N ASN A 358 -6.13 0.95 34.49
CA ASN A 358 -6.34 1.31 35.88
C ASN A 358 -5.00 1.38 36.62
N ALA A 359 -4.76 2.51 37.29
CA ALA A 359 -3.64 2.70 38.20
C ALA A 359 -4.16 3.06 39.59
N ASN A 360 -3.88 2.20 40.57
CA ASN A 360 -4.20 2.41 41.98
C ASN A 360 -3.02 3.10 42.67
N ILE A 361 -3.27 4.26 43.28
CA ILE A 361 -2.23 5.07 43.90
C ILE A 361 -2.46 5.06 45.40
N HIS A 362 -1.55 4.40 46.12
CA HIS A 362 -1.61 4.26 47.57
C HIS A 362 -0.51 5.06 48.25
N LYS A 363 -0.75 5.46 49.50
CA LYS A 363 0.29 6.12 50.31
C LYS A 363 1.17 5.04 50.92
N LEU A 364 2.49 5.25 50.88
CA LEU A 364 3.41 4.43 51.66
C LEU A 364 3.35 4.90 53.12
N GLU A 365 2.91 4.02 54.03
CA GLU A 365 2.77 4.35 55.44
C GLU A 365 3.99 3.89 56.26
N GLU A 366 4.51 4.81 57.07
CA GLU A 366 5.53 4.50 58.06
C GLU A 366 4.86 4.14 59.38
N ILE A 367 5.16 2.95 59.90
CA ILE A 367 4.77 2.51 61.23
C ILE A 367 6.00 2.64 62.12
N THR A 368 6.27 3.87 62.58
CA THR A 368 7.51 4.21 63.29
C THR A 368 7.67 3.37 64.57
N PRO A 369 8.85 2.75 64.79
CA PRO A 369 9.14 2.01 66.01
C PRO A 369 9.00 2.87 67.28
N PRO A 370 8.57 2.27 68.41
CA PRO A 370 8.64 2.93 69.71
C PRO A 370 10.10 3.12 70.14
N ASP A 371 10.36 4.17 70.92
CA ASP A 371 11.67 4.43 71.51
C ASP A 371 12.00 3.38 72.60
N PRO A 372 13.10 2.63 72.47
CA PRO A 372 13.49 1.66 73.48
C PRO A 372 13.86 2.34 74.80
N LYS A 373 13.38 1.82 75.92
CA LYS A 373 13.64 2.34 77.26
C LYS A 373 14.74 1.55 77.97
N PRO A 374 15.51 2.18 78.88
CA PRO A 374 16.58 1.50 79.62
C PRO A 374 16.12 0.33 80.52
N ARG A 375 14.80 0.19 80.75
CA ARG A 375 14.19 -0.87 81.56
C ARG A 375 13.43 -1.92 80.73
N ASP A 376 13.39 -1.77 79.41
CA ASP A 376 12.73 -2.76 78.53
C ASP A 376 13.43 -4.12 78.67
N ARG A 377 12.66 -5.20 78.53
CA ARG A 377 13.18 -6.58 78.58
C ARG A 377 12.50 -7.46 77.54
N HIS A 378 13.26 -8.40 76.98
CA HIS A 378 12.75 -9.45 76.11
C HIS A 378 13.71 -10.66 76.15
N ASP A 379 13.74 -11.32 77.31
CA ASP A 379 14.76 -12.32 77.67
C ASP A 379 14.75 -13.57 76.76
N ASN A 380 13.64 -13.83 76.07
CA ASN A 380 13.48 -14.96 75.15
C ASN A 380 13.69 -14.57 73.67
N PHE A 381 14.37 -13.45 73.38
CA PHE A 381 14.64 -13.04 72.00
C PHE A 381 15.46 -14.10 71.26
N ARG A 382 15.08 -14.35 70.01
CA ARG A 382 15.86 -15.13 69.06
C ARG A 382 15.85 -14.37 67.74
N LEU A 383 17.01 -14.34 67.08
CA LEU A 383 17.15 -13.68 65.79
C LEU A 383 16.15 -14.31 64.79
N PRO A 384 15.20 -13.52 64.27
CA PRO A 384 14.24 -14.00 63.27
C PRO A 384 14.93 -14.23 61.92
N LYS A 385 14.34 -15.09 61.09
CA LYS A 385 14.76 -15.23 59.69
C LYS A 385 14.49 -13.91 58.96
N LEU A 386 15.43 -13.49 58.12
CA LEU A 386 15.24 -12.34 57.25
C LEU A 386 14.00 -12.54 56.37
N PRO A 387 13.23 -11.47 56.12
CA PRO A 387 12.16 -11.52 55.14
C PRO A 387 12.76 -11.74 53.75
N ASN A 388 11.90 -12.10 52.80
CA ASN A 388 12.28 -12.17 51.39
C ASN A 388 11.25 -11.34 50.63
N HIS A 389 11.61 -10.09 50.36
CA HIS A 389 10.80 -9.17 49.59
C HIS A 389 10.85 -9.51 48.10
N GLY A 390 11.86 -10.27 47.66
CA GLY A 390 12.08 -10.68 46.29
C GLY A 390 12.92 -9.67 45.53
N ASN A 391 13.80 -10.16 44.66
CA ASN A 391 14.71 -9.35 43.86
C ASN A 391 14.27 -9.35 42.40
N ASN A 392 14.02 -8.16 41.86
CA ASN A 392 13.83 -7.95 40.42
C ASN A 392 14.71 -6.79 40.00
N THR A 393 15.97 -7.07 39.68
CA THR A 393 16.99 -6.03 39.46
C THR A 393 17.33 -5.82 37.99
N TYR A 394 16.65 -6.51 37.07
CA TYR A 394 16.90 -6.43 35.64
C TYR A 394 15.61 -6.44 34.82
N ALA A 395 15.56 -5.64 33.76
CA ALA A 395 14.45 -5.60 32.82
C ALA A 395 14.96 -5.41 31.40
N GLU A 396 14.27 -6.04 30.44
CA GLU A 396 14.50 -5.85 29.00
C GLU A 396 13.19 -5.57 28.28
N TRP A 397 13.25 -4.72 27.26
CA TRP A 397 12.14 -4.44 26.36
C TRP A 397 12.68 -4.08 24.98
N SER A 398 11.78 -3.84 24.03
CA SER A 398 12.22 -3.58 22.65
C SER A 398 11.28 -2.65 21.91
N LYS A 399 11.81 -1.99 20.88
CA LYS A 399 11.08 -1.05 20.04
C LYS A 399 11.35 -1.32 18.57
N TRP A 400 10.27 -1.51 17.82
CA TRP A 400 10.28 -1.60 16.38
C TRP A 400 10.45 -0.22 15.74
N SER A 401 11.19 -0.22 14.65
CA SER A 401 11.27 0.87 13.67
C SER A 401 11.18 0.26 12.27
N CYS A 402 10.84 1.05 11.26
CA CYS A 402 10.77 0.55 9.90
C CYS A 402 11.27 1.57 8.87
N ARG A 403 11.70 1.05 7.71
CA ARG A 403 12.15 1.83 6.56
C ARG A 403 11.51 1.28 5.29
N TRP A 404 11.06 2.17 4.41
CA TRP A 404 10.54 1.78 3.09
C TRP A 404 11.70 1.43 2.16
N ILE A 405 11.66 0.25 1.57
CA ILE A 405 12.58 -0.18 0.52
C ILE A 405 11.82 -0.08 -0.81
N PRO A 406 12.08 0.97 -1.62
CA PRO A 406 11.31 1.22 -2.83
C PRO A 406 11.61 0.19 -3.92
N ASN A 407 10.59 -0.21 -4.66
CA ASN A 407 10.70 -1.06 -5.85
C ASN A 407 9.78 -0.53 -6.94
N LYS A 408 10.33 0.36 -7.77
CA LYS A 408 9.57 1.04 -8.83
C LYS A 408 9.39 0.12 -10.03
N VAL A 409 8.15 -0.24 -10.34
CA VAL A 409 7.76 -1.08 -11.47
C VAL A 409 6.88 -0.27 -12.41
N TYR A 410 7.25 -0.21 -13.70
CA TYR A 410 6.41 0.38 -14.73
C TYR A 410 5.33 -0.62 -15.15
N VAL A 411 4.05 -0.22 -15.05
CA VAL A 411 2.89 -1.05 -15.40
C VAL A 411 2.10 -0.35 -16.50
N VAL A 412 1.98 -1.00 -17.65
CA VAL A 412 1.12 -0.56 -18.75
C VAL A 412 -0.33 -0.93 -18.43
N TYR A 413 -1.23 0.05 -18.42
CA TYR A 413 -2.65 -0.13 -18.10
C TYR A 413 -3.56 0.12 -19.31
N GLY A 414 -3.01 0.54 -20.46
CA GLY A 414 -3.76 0.71 -21.69
C GLY A 414 -2.92 1.23 -22.83
N TYR A 415 -3.58 1.55 -23.95
CA TYR A 415 -2.98 2.21 -25.10
C TYR A 415 -3.90 3.36 -25.53
N ASP A 416 -3.32 4.46 -25.99
CA ASP A 416 -4.10 5.58 -26.53
C ASP A 416 -4.62 5.30 -27.95
N GLY A 417 -5.40 6.23 -28.51
CA GLY A 417 -5.95 6.12 -29.86
C GLY A 417 -4.91 6.10 -30.98
N ASN A 418 -3.64 6.42 -30.67
CA ASN A 418 -2.50 6.37 -31.60
C ASN A 418 -1.66 5.10 -31.42
N GLY A 419 -2.01 4.24 -30.45
CA GLY A 419 -1.29 3.02 -30.13
C GLY A 419 -0.08 3.20 -29.19
N ASN A 420 0.05 4.36 -28.54
CA ASN A 420 1.10 4.58 -27.54
C ASN A 420 0.72 3.94 -26.21
N GLU A 421 1.71 3.37 -25.51
CA GLU A 421 1.55 2.81 -24.17
C GLU A 421 1.12 3.87 -23.16
N LEU A 422 0.05 3.58 -22.43
CA LEU A 422 -0.36 4.31 -21.24
C LEU A 422 0.10 3.49 -20.04
N GLY A 423 1.19 3.92 -19.40
CA GLY A 423 1.73 3.26 -18.22
C GLY A 423 1.84 4.18 -17.01
N ILE A 424 1.95 3.58 -15.85
CA ILE A 424 2.20 4.25 -14.58
C ILE A 424 3.36 3.54 -13.86
N THR A 425 4.26 4.32 -13.28
CA THR A 425 5.28 3.78 -12.38
C THR A 425 4.65 3.58 -11.00
N MET A 426 4.51 2.33 -10.58
CA MET A 426 4.02 1.96 -9.26
C MET A 426 5.19 1.57 -8.36
N ASP A 427 5.21 2.05 -7.11
CA ASP A 427 6.14 1.53 -6.10
C ASP A 427 5.54 0.28 -5.46
N LYS A 428 6.13 -0.89 -5.78
CA LYS A 428 5.85 -2.19 -5.17
C LYS A 428 6.89 -2.55 -4.12
N GLY A 429 7.44 -1.54 -3.45
CA GLY A 429 8.36 -1.71 -2.34
C GLY A 429 7.73 -2.43 -1.15
N HIS A 430 8.52 -2.60 -0.10
CA HIS A 430 8.08 -3.20 1.15
C HIS A 430 8.69 -2.48 2.34
N TRP A 431 8.08 -2.63 3.51
CA TRP A 431 8.65 -2.16 4.77
C TRP A 431 9.67 -3.18 5.29
N GLU A 432 10.88 -2.72 5.57
CA GLU A 432 11.87 -3.47 6.34
C GLU A 432 11.82 -3.01 7.80
N PHE A 433 11.73 -3.96 8.73
CA PHE A 433 11.57 -3.68 10.17
C PHE A 433 12.85 -4.00 10.95
N TYR A 434 13.19 -3.14 11.90
CA TYR A 434 14.33 -3.31 12.80
C TYR A 434 13.86 -3.26 14.25
N ASN A 435 14.34 -4.20 15.07
CA ASN A 435 14.04 -4.23 16.49
C ASN A 435 15.23 -3.75 17.33
N THR A 436 15.07 -2.65 18.04
CA THR A 436 16.07 -2.15 19.00
C THR A 436 15.75 -2.67 20.39
N LYS A 437 16.68 -3.39 21.01
CA LYS A 437 16.55 -3.91 22.37
C LYS A 437 17.09 -2.92 23.40
N TYR A 438 16.33 -2.75 24.47
CA TYR A 438 16.67 -1.92 25.61
C TYR A 438 16.71 -2.75 26.89
N SER A 439 17.52 -2.31 27.85
CA SER A 439 17.61 -2.89 29.17
C SER A 439 17.90 -1.86 30.25
N ALA A 440 17.55 -2.22 31.48
CA ALA A 440 17.92 -1.50 32.69
C ALA A 440 18.27 -2.48 33.81
N SER A 441 19.28 -2.14 34.62
CA SER A 441 19.69 -2.89 35.80
C SER A 441 19.83 -2.01 37.03
N LEU A 442 19.23 -2.44 38.15
CA LEU A 442 19.31 -1.80 39.45
C LEU A 442 20.47 -2.38 40.26
N ASN A 443 21.43 -1.54 40.62
CA ASN A 443 22.44 -1.83 41.62
C ASN A 443 22.08 -1.08 42.89
N ALA A 444 22.05 -1.78 44.02
CA ALA A 444 21.75 -1.19 45.31
C ALA A 444 22.64 -1.81 46.38
N ASN A 445 23.12 -0.98 47.30
CA ASN A 445 23.91 -1.40 48.45
C ASN A 445 23.46 -0.65 49.70
N MET A 446 23.55 -1.33 50.84
CA MET A 446 23.19 -0.82 52.15
C MET A 446 24.41 -0.88 53.05
N ASP A 447 24.67 0.21 53.76
CA ASP A 447 25.67 0.30 54.81
C ASP A 447 24.94 0.60 56.14
N LEU A 448 25.18 -0.22 57.16
CA LEU A 448 24.68 -0.04 58.52
C LEU A 448 25.87 0.22 59.45
N VAL A 449 25.88 1.41 60.04
CA VAL A 449 27.00 1.88 60.87
C VAL A 449 26.53 2.27 62.27
N PRO A 450 27.40 2.19 63.30
CA PRO A 450 27.10 2.74 64.61
C PRO A 450 26.74 4.23 64.51
N GLY A 451 25.75 4.65 65.29
CA GLY A 451 25.35 6.05 65.36
C GLY A 451 26.47 6.96 65.87
N LEU A 452 26.41 8.24 65.52
CA LEU A 452 27.42 9.26 65.87
C LEU A 452 27.71 9.37 67.38
N ARG A 453 26.78 8.90 68.22
CA ARG A 453 26.83 9.01 69.69
C ARG A 453 27.05 7.68 70.39
N THR A 454 27.69 6.74 69.69
CA THR A 454 28.07 5.43 70.22
C THR A 454 29.56 5.49 70.62
N PRO A 455 29.94 5.74 71.88
CA PRO A 455 31.34 6.00 72.24
C PRO A 455 32.24 4.75 72.23
N THR A 456 31.66 3.56 72.34
CA THR A 456 32.38 2.29 72.55
C THR A 456 32.38 1.37 71.33
N TRP A 457 31.96 1.85 70.16
CA TRP A 457 32.03 1.03 68.95
C TRP A 457 33.48 0.75 68.53
N LYS A 458 33.69 -0.38 67.86
CA LYS A 458 34.95 -0.77 67.23
C LYS A 458 34.67 -1.25 65.82
N GLN A 459 35.63 -1.13 64.93
CA GLN A 459 35.56 -1.70 63.58
C GLN A 459 36.64 -2.75 63.44
N ASN A 460 36.23 -3.98 63.11
CA ASN A 460 37.12 -5.11 62.86
C ASN A 460 36.94 -5.54 61.40
N GLY A 461 37.85 -5.09 60.52
CA GLY A 461 37.68 -5.25 59.08
C GLY A 461 36.41 -4.55 58.57
N ASN A 462 35.49 -5.31 58.01
CA ASN A 462 34.22 -4.79 57.47
C ASN A 462 33.06 -4.88 58.48
N GLU A 463 33.29 -5.34 59.71
CA GLU A 463 32.24 -5.48 60.72
C GLU A 463 32.37 -4.43 61.81
N TYR A 464 31.24 -3.81 62.15
CA TYR A 464 31.13 -2.93 63.30
C TYR A 464 30.68 -3.72 64.54
N LEU A 465 31.36 -3.46 65.65
CA LEU A 465 31.00 -3.95 66.97
C LEU A 465 30.51 -2.78 67.81
N MET A 466 29.37 -2.94 68.48
CA MET A 466 28.89 -1.96 69.45
C MET A 466 28.12 -2.65 70.58
N LYS A 467 27.81 -1.89 71.63
CA LYS A 467 26.90 -2.34 72.69
C LYS A 467 25.45 -2.05 72.34
N SER A 468 24.53 -2.88 72.83
CA SER A 468 23.09 -2.64 72.69
C SER A 468 22.62 -1.41 73.49
N GLY A 469 21.51 -0.79 73.07
CA GLY A 469 21.02 0.46 73.66
C GLY A 469 21.56 1.72 72.99
N TYR A 470 22.55 1.60 72.10
CA TYR A 470 23.03 2.69 71.26
C TYR A 470 22.32 2.73 69.90
N GLY A 471 22.46 3.86 69.22
CA GLY A 471 21.88 4.11 67.91
C GLY A 471 22.66 3.47 66.76
N VAL A 472 21.96 3.16 65.68
CA VAL A 472 22.49 2.78 64.37
C VAL A 472 22.03 3.77 63.31
N ASN A 473 22.87 4.01 62.32
CA ASN A 473 22.55 4.80 61.15
C ASN A 473 22.65 3.91 59.92
N THR A 474 21.81 4.15 58.92
CA THR A 474 21.90 3.43 57.64
C THR A 474 22.00 4.40 56.49
N LYS A 475 22.74 3.99 55.46
CA LYS A 475 22.79 4.63 54.16
C LYS A 475 22.58 3.58 53.08
N VAL A 476 21.59 3.80 52.22
CA VAL A 476 21.33 2.94 51.06
C VAL A 476 21.63 3.74 49.81
N ASN A 477 22.57 3.27 48.98
CA ASN A 477 22.86 3.87 47.69
C ASN A 477 22.32 3.00 46.57
N THR A 478 21.81 3.64 45.53
CA THR A 478 21.17 2.99 44.39
C THR A 478 21.64 3.64 43.10
N LYS A 479 21.81 2.82 42.06
CA LYS A 479 22.18 3.25 40.71
C LYS A 479 21.51 2.38 39.67
N VAL A 480 20.83 3.00 38.72
CA VAL A 480 20.24 2.31 37.57
C VAL A 480 21.17 2.47 36.36
N ASN A 481 21.68 1.36 35.83
CA ASN A 481 22.39 1.31 34.55
C ASN A 481 21.41 0.99 33.44
N TYR A 482 21.56 1.60 32.26
CA TYR A 482 20.58 1.51 31.18
C TYR A 482 21.20 1.83 29.81
N ASN A 483 20.55 1.38 28.74
CA ASN A 483 20.93 1.71 27.36
C ASN A 483 19.78 2.40 26.56
N CYS A 484 18.72 2.82 27.25
CA CYS A 484 17.57 3.54 26.71
C CYS A 484 17.65 5.05 27.00
N SER A 485 16.58 5.80 26.72
CA SER A 485 16.47 7.19 27.18
C SER A 485 16.25 7.23 28.69
N SER A 486 16.84 8.19 29.39
CA SER A 486 16.59 8.40 30.84
C SER A 486 15.14 8.77 31.16
N ASN A 487 14.35 9.17 30.16
CA ASN A 487 12.90 9.39 30.27
C ASN A 487 12.08 8.08 30.21
N ASP A 488 12.69 6.96 29.83
CA ASP A 488 12.03 5.64 29.75
C ASP A 488 12.17 4.82 31.03
N ILE A 489 12.80 5.38 32.07
CA ILE A 489 13.02 4.74 33.38
C ILE A 489 12.97 5.76 34.53
N THR A 490 12.92 5.26 35.77
CA THR A 490 13.03 6.08 36.99
C THR A 490 14.19 5.62 37.87
N SER A 491 14.64 6.49 38.78
CA SER A 491 15.56 6.10 39.86
C SER A 491 14.79 5.36 40.94
N ALA A 492 15.49 4.84 41.97
CA ALA A 492 14.80 4.45 43.20
C ALA A 492 14.16 5.67 43.85
N GLN A 493 13.01 5.49 44.50
CA GLN A 493 12.25 6.60 45.10
C GLN A 493 11.87 6.33 46.55
N ASN A 494 11.71 5.07 46.93
CA ASN A 494 11.42 4.69 48.31
C ASN A 494 12.33 3.55 48.76
N VAL A 495 12.72 3.61 50.03
CA VAL A 495 13.39 2.52 50.74
C VAL A 495 12.70 2.32 52.07
N ILE A 496 12.27 1.08 52.34
CA ILE A 496 11.58 0.70 53.57
C ILE A 496 12.54 -0.14 54.38
N THR A 497 12.80 0.24 55.63
CA THR A 497 13.62 -0.55 56.55
C THR A 497 12.78 -1.23 57.60
N THR A 498 13.13 -2.47 57.93
CA THR A 498 12.53 -3.24 59.03
C THR A 498 13.63 -3.79 59.94
N PHE A 499 13.27 -4.11 61.19
CA PHE A 499 14.25 -4.37 62.24
C PHE A 499 14.05 -5.71 62.94
N SER A 500 15.16 -6.35 63.33
CA SER A 500 15.18 -7.69 63.90
C SER A 500 14.45 -7.79 65.25
N GLU A 501 14.50 -6.75 66.09
CA GLU A 501 13.81 -6.70 67.38
C GLU A 501 12.29 -6.77 67.26
N PHE A 502 11.76 -6.44 66.07
CA PHE A 502 10.33 -6.47 65.75
C PHE A 502 9.95 -7.58 64.77
N LYS A 503 10.83 -8.57 64.59
CA LYS A 503 10.61 -9.68 63.65
C LYS A 503 10.26 -9.21 62.23
N TYR A 504 10.84 -8.09 61.81
CA TYR A 504 10.69 -7.52 60.46
C TYR A 504 9.24 -7.28 59.99
N SER A 505 8.26 -7.25 60.90
CA SER A 505 6.83 -7.24 60.52
C SER A 505 5.97 -6.22 61.26
N LYS A 506 6.35 -5.82 62.47
CA LYS A 506 5.51 -4.95 63.31
C LYS A 506 5.70 -3.45 63.05
N TYR A 507 6.93 -3.02 62.79
CA TYR A 507 7.30 -1.62 62.61
C TYR A 507 8.28 -1.48 61.46
N ASN A 508 8.29 -0.30 60.83
CA ASN A 508 9.19 0.03 59.74
C ASN A 508 9.65 1.49 59.84
N ARG A 509 10.71 1.85 59.11
CA ARG A 509 11.06 3.25 58.85
C ARG A 509 11.22 3.45 57.36
N ILE A 510 10.55 4.46 56.81
CA ILE A 510 10.75 4.87 55.41
C ILE A 510 11.94 5.84 55.42
N LEU A 511 12.95 5.56 54.60
CA LEU A 511 14.14 6.41 54.53
C LEU A 511 13.86 7.71 53.77
N ASP A 512 14.54 8.78 54.16
CA ASP A 512 14.57 10.02 53.39
C ASP A 512 15.55 9.87 52.23
N LYS A 513 15.12 10.28 51.05
CA LYS A 513 15.99 10.44 49.89
C LYS A 513 16.88 11.67 50.06
N THR A 514 18.15 11.48 50.43
CA THR A 514 19.09 12.57 50.77
C THR A 514 19.87 13.07 49.56
N ILE A 515 20.07 12.22 48.54
CA ILE A 515 20.74 12.60 47.28
C ILE A 515 19.85 12.16 46.12
N ASN A 516 19.65 13.06 45.17
CA ASN A 516 18.96 12.79 43.92
C ASN A 516 19.79 13.31 42.74
N ASN A 517 20.60 12.44 42.14
CA ASN A 517 21.45 12.80 40.99
C ASN A 517 21.08 11.92 39.79
N GLY A 518 20.08 12.35 39.03
CA GLY A 518 19.58 11.61 37.87
C GLY A 518 19.02 10.24 38.27
N LEU A 519 19.71 9.17 37.89
CA LEU A 519 19.33 7.78 38.17
C LEU A 519 20.14 7.13 39.30
N GLU A 520 20.87 7.96 40.04
CA GLU A 520 21.55 7.60 41.28
C GLU A 520 20.83 8.26 42.46
N SER A 521 20.64 7.51 43.54
CA SER A 521 19.94 8.00 44.73
C SER A 521 20.53 7.42 46.01
N SER A 522 20.62 8.27 47.04
CA SER A 522 21.01 7.86 48.39
C SER A 522 19.86 8.08 49.37
N PHE A 523 19.72 7.16 50.31
CA PHE A 523 18.67 7.16 51.31
C PHE A 523 19.25 6.96 52.71
N GLU A 524 18.73 7.70 53.68
CA GLU A 524 19.14 7.62 55.09
C GLU A 524 17.91 7.64 56.00
N PHE A 525 18.04 7.22 57.26
CA PHE A 525 16.92 7.35 58.20
C PHE A 525 16.43 8.79 58.28
N LYS A 526 15.12 8.96 58.41
CA LYS A 526 14.54 10.23 58.86
C LYS A 526 15.14 10.65 60.20
N GLN A 527 15.17 11.95 60.43
CA GLN A 527 15.51 12.50 61.74
C GLN A 527 14.63 11.86 62.82
N ASN A 528 15.26 11.34 63.86
CA ASN A 528 14.56 10.64 64.92
C ASN A 528 14.12 11.62 66.01
N LYS A 529 12.80 11.78 66.19
CA LYS A 529 12.21 12.63 67.23
C LYS A 529 12.61 12.24 68.66
N TYR A 530 13.07 11.02 68.88
CA TYR A 530 13.54 10.52 70.17
C TYR A 530 15.03 10.79 70.41
N SER A 531 15.78 11.22 69.39
CA SER A 531 17.16 11.66 69.56
C SER A 531 17.20 13.08 70.12
N THR A 532 17.91 13.27 71.23
CA THR A 532 18.16 14.60 71.84
C THR A 532 18.77 15.60 70.84
N TYR A 533 19.55 15.12 69.87
CA TYR A 533 20.24 15.93 68.87
C TYR A 533 19.58 15.87 67.48
N ASN A 534 18.38 15.27 67.39
CA ASN A 534 17.66 15.07 66.14
C ASN A 534 18.46 14.28 65.09
N ASP A 535 19.32 13.36 65.55
CA ASP A 535 20.14 12.51 64.69
C ASP A 535 19.28 11.57 63.83
N ARG A 536 19.76 11.25 62.62
CA ARG A 536 19.19 10.23 61.71
C ARG A 536 19.50 8.81 62.20
N THR A 537 19.11 8.49 63.42
CA THR A 537 19.49 7.25 64.11
C THR A 537 18.29 6.41 64.52
N HIS A 538 18.45 5.09 64.56
CA HIS A 538 17.51 4.14 65.15
C HIS A 538 18.14 3.51 66.38
N PHE A 539 17.47 3.57 67.53
CA PHE A 539 18.03 3.02 68.76
C PHE A 539 17.77 1.52 68.86
N THR A 540 18.82 0.75 69.12
CA THR A 540 18.70 -0.68 69.43
C THR A 540 18.15 -0.86 70.85
N PRO A 541 17.35 -1.91 71.13
CA PRO A 541 16.90 -2.16 72.48
C PRO A 541 18.05 -2.59 73.39
N ILE A 542 18.03 -2.15 74.64
CA ILE A 542 19.09 -2.47 75.62
C ILE A 542 19.17 -3.96 75.98
N TRP A 543 18.07 -4.69 75.78
CA TRP A 543 17.97 -6.13 76.04
C TRP A 543 18.44 -6.98 74.85
N TYR A 544 18.85 -6.37 73.72
CA TYR A 544 19.31 -7.14 72.56
C TYR A 544 20.48 -8.06 72.97
N PRO A 545 20.46 -9.36 72.63
CA PRO A 545 21.45 -10.30 73.17
C PRO A 545 22.89 -9.96 72.79
N ASP A 546 23.80 -10.21 73.73
CA ASP A 546 25.24 -10.16 73.48
C ASP A 546 25.67 -11.27 72.52
N LYS A 547 26.77 -11.01 71.82
CA LYS A 547 27.40 -11.91 70.83
C LYS A 547 26.49 -12.27 69.66
N LEU A 548 25.60 -11.36 69.29
CA LEU A 548 24.59 -11.55 68.24
C LEU A 548 24.57 -10.39 67.25
N ASN A 549 24.31 -10.69 65.97
CA ASN A 549 24.13 -9.67 64.96
C ASN A 549 22.78 -8.95 65.13
N TYR A 550 22.83 -7.63 65.21
CA TYR A 550 21.71 -6.75 64.94
C TYR A 550 21.62 -6.51 63.44
N ILE A 551 20.54 -7.00 62.81
CA ILE A 551 20.40 -6.97 61.36
C ILE A 551 19.22 -6.05 61.02
N VAL A 552 19.47 -5.10 60.11
CA VAL A 552 18.45 -4.24 59.54
C VAL A 552 18.23 -4.68 58.10
N ASP A 553 16.98 -4.89 57.77
CA ASP A 553 16.52 -5.27 56.45
C ASP A 553 15.99 -4.03 55.71
N ALA A 554 16.22 -3.95 54.40
CA ALA A 554 15.86 -2.80 53.57
C ALA A 554 15.33 -3.21 52.20
N GLU A 555 14.13 -2.75 51.89
CA GLU A 555 13.46 -2.95 50.61
C GLU A 555 13.53 -1.67 49.76
N VAL A 556 14.24 -1.73 48.63
CA VAL A 556 14.35 -0.65 47.63
C VAL A 556 13.30 -0.85 46.54
N ILE A 557 12.47 0.17 46.31
CA ILE A 557 11.31 0.10 45.40
C ILE A 557 11.12 1.37 44.55
N ASP A 558 10.13 1.30 43.66
CA ASP A 558 9.70 2.35 42.73
C ASP A 558 10.73 2.75 41.67
N VAL A 559 11.52 1.77 41.21
CA VAL A 559 12.34 1.87 40.01
C VAL A 559 11.52 1.36 38.82
N TRP A 560 10.78 2.23 38.15
CA TRP A 560 9.85 1.86 37.09
C TRP A 560 10.54 1.79 35.73
N THR A 561 10.22 0.73 34.99
CA THR A 561 10.57 0.49 33.59
C THR A 561 9.31 0.23 32.77
N PRO A 562 9.37 0.23 31.43
CA PRO A 562 8.21 -0.07 30.60
C PRO A 562 7.62 -1.47 30.84
N VAL A 563 8.38 -2.40 31.43
CA VAL A 563 7.94 -3.78 31.70
C VAL A 563 7.70 -4.07 33.18
N GLY A 564 7.73 -3.04 34.04
CA GLY A 564 7.39 -3.15 35.46
C GLY A 564 8.44 -2.55 36.39
N MET A 565 8.21 -2.75 37.69
CA MET A 565 9.06 -2.22 38.77
C MET A 565 10.26 -3.14 39.02
N LEU A 566 11.46 -2.55 38.98
CA LEU A 566 12.65 -3.12 39.59
C LEU A 566 12.66 -2.85 41.10
N ARG A 567 13.17 -3.82 41.86
CA ARG A 567 13.29 -3.75 43.31
C ARG A 567 14.49 -4.56 43.78
N ALA A 568 15.04 -4.17 44.92
CA ALA A 568 16.14 -4.87 45.56
C ALA A 568 15.85 -5.04 47.06
N ASP A 569 16.12 -6.24 47.55
CA ASP A 569 16.06 -6.63 48.95
C ASP A 569 17.49 -6.69 49.50
N LEU A 570 17.76 -5.91 50.53
CA LEU A 570 19.09 -5.67 51.09
C LEU A 570 19.05 -5.90 52.60
N ASN A 571 20.20 -6.20 53.18
CA ASN A 571 20.37 -6.19 54.62
C ASN A 571 21.83 -5.90 54.95
N ASP A 572 22.05 -5.33 56.13
CA ASP A 572 23.38 -5.20 56.71
C ASP A 572 23.30 -5.34 58.23
N ARG A 573 24.45 -5.55 58.89
CA ARG A 573 24.52 -6.00 60.28
C ARG A 573 25.58 -5.29 61.11
N ILE A 574 25.29 -5.19 62.41
CA ILE A 574 26.24 -4.76 63.43
C ILE A 574 26.32 -5.84 64.51
N TYR A 575 27.52 -6.20 64.93
CA TYR A 575 27.72 -7.18 66.00
C TYR A 575 27.51 -6.52 67.37
N ILE A 576 26.61 -7.08 68.16
CA ILE A 576 26.30 -6.60 69.52
C ILE A 576 27.11 -7.42 70.53
N ASP A 577 27.89 -6.75 71.37
CA ASP A 577 28.60 -7.38 72.49
C ASP A 577 28.67 -6.43 73.70
N GLY A 578 27.81 -6.68 74.69
CA GLY A 578 27.58 -5.84 75.84
C GLY A 578 26.42 -4.87 75.64
N ASN A 579 26.13 -4.08 76.68
CA ASN A 579 25.01 -3.13 76.68
C ASN A 579 25.41 -1.76 77.28
N LEU A 580 24.63 -0.73 76.96
CA LEU A 580 24.85 0.66 77.39
C LEU A 580 25.01 0.85 78.91
N HIS A 581 24.43 0.00 79.75
CA HIS A 581 24.60 0.10 81.22
C HIS A 581 26.03 -0.21 81.66
N GLN A 582 26.72 -1.10 80.95
CA GLN A 582 28.12 -1.43 81.23
C GLN A 582 29.06 -0.24 80.97
N ASP A 583 28.69 0.68 80.07
CA ASP A 583 29.46 1.90 79.83
C ASP A 583 29.20 2.97 80.89
N ARG A 584 27.97 3.03 81.43
CA ARG A 584 27.62 3.96 82.52
C ARG A 584 28.34 3.66 83.83
N HIS A 585 28.61 2.39 84.13
CA HIS A 585 29.32 2.00 85.35
C HIS A 585 30.81 2.35 85.37
N ILE A 586 31.41 2.74 84.24
CA ILE A 586 32.83 3.13 84.17
C ILE A 586 33.03 4.62 84.56
N ALA A 587 31.97 5.44 84.59
CA ALA A 587 32.07 6.87 84.87
C ALA A 587 32.21 7.26 86.36
N ILE A 588 32.08 6.31 87.31
CA ILE A 588 32.13 6.59 88.77
C ILE A 588 33.46 6.14 89.41
N MET A 589 34.50 5.83 88.61
CA MET A 589 35.86 5.57 89.13
C MET A 589 36.87 6.54 88.52
N LYS A 590 36.78 7.80 88.93
CA LYS A 590 37.88 8.76 88.88
C LYS A 590 37.98 9.51 90.19
#